data_AF-A0A6V7IJP2-F1
#
_entry.id   AF-A0A6V7IJP2-F1
#
_cell.length_a   1.000
_cell.length_b   1.000
_cell.length_c   1.000
_cell.angle_alpha   90.00
_cell.angle_beta   90.00
_cell.angle_gamma   90.00
#
_symmetry.space_group_name_H-M   'P 1'
#
loop_
_entity.id
_entity.type
_entity.pdbx_description
1 polymer ?
#
loop_
_entity_poly.entity_id
_entity_poly.type
_entity_poly.pdbx_seq_one_letter_code
_entity_poly.pdbx_strand_id
1 'polypeptide(L)' 'APCPDVYRGKYRDNDYPNEDLGVKYAEDVKKICDDIKSKGKKVRAFISESLMSVGGQILPPDNYYKNVY' A
#
# COMPACT_ATOMS: atom_id res chain seq x y z
N ALA A 1 -1.59 -6.95 0.19
CA ALA A 1 -1.25 -5.75 0.98
C ALA A 1 -2.55 -5.20 1.57
N PRO A 2 -2.52 -4.45 2.69
CA PRO A 2 -3.71 -3.77 3.19
C PRO A 2 -4.20 -2.70 2.20
N CYS A 3 -5.50 -2.38 2.24
CA CYS A 3 -6.05 -1.27 1.48
C CYS A 3 -5.43 0.05 1.97
N PRO A 4 -4.84 0.89 1.09
CA PRO A 4 -4.21 2.16 1.47
C PRO A 4 -5.25 3.25 1.74
N ASP A 5 -6.09 3.02 2.76
CA ASP A 5 -7.10 3.94 3.26
C ASP A 5 -6.54 4.69 4.48
N VAL A 6 -6.34 6.01 4.35
CA VAL A 6 -5.80 6.83 5.45
C VAL A 6 -6.84 7.21 6.51
N TYR A 7 -8.12 6.91 6.29
CA TYR A 7 -9.18 7.22 7.25
C TYR A 7 -9.59 5.99 8.08
N ARG A 8 -9.77 4.83 7.43
CA ARG A 8 -10.22 3.58 8.10
C ARG A 8 -9.28 2.39 7.93
N GLY A 9 -8.18 2.57 7.22
CA GLY A 9 -7.23 1.50 6.96
C GLY A 9 -6.28 1.24 8.12
N LYS A 10 -5.25 0.45 7.84
CA LYS A 10 -4.22 0.02 8.81
C LYS A 10 -3.39 1.20 9.34
N TYR A 11 -3.07 2.14 8.48
CA TYR A 11 -2.33 3.36 8.82
C TYR A 11 -3.24 4.55 8.58
N ARG A 12 -3.58 5.25 9.66
CA ARG A 12 -4.51 6.38 9.65
C ARG A 12 -3.79 7.68 9.93
N ASP A 13 -4.27 8.76 9.33
CA ASP A 13 -3.72 10.12 9.49
C ASP A 13 -3.65 10.57 10.97
N ASN A 14 -4.66 10.22 11.75
CA ASN A 14 -4.78 10.56 13.16
C ASN A 14 -3.80 9.80 14.07
N ASP A 15 -3.41 8.58 13.70
CA ASP A 15 -2.46 7.76 14.47
C ASP A 15 -1.01 8.10 14.13
N TYR A 16 -0.77 8.63 12.92
CA TYR A 16 0.56 8.87 12.35
C TYR A 16 0.69 10.30 11.80
N PRO A 17 0.57 11.32 12.66
CA PRO A 17 0.65 12.71 12.22
C PRO A 17 2.04 13.02 11.65
N ASN A 18 2.08 13.74 10.51
CA ASN A 18 3.30 14.14 9.80
C ASN A 18 4.14 13.01 9.20
N GLU A 19 3.61 11.78 9.11
CA GLU A 19 4.28 10.68 8.41
C GLU A 19 3.78 10.54 6.96
N ASP A 20 4.64 10.04 6.08
CA ASP A 20 4.25 9.66 4.71
C ASP A 20 3.57 8.28 4.72
N LEU A 21 2.23 8.31 4.74
CA LEU A 21 1.43 7.08 4.75
C LEU A 21 1.54 6.29 3.44
N GLY A 22 1.86 6.94 2.32
CA GLY A 22 2.09 6.25 1.05
C GLY A 22 3.31 5.36 1.11
N VAL A 23 4.42 5.85 1.66
CA VAL A 23 5.61 5.02 1.92
C VAL A 23 5.28 3.88 2.89
N LYS A 24 4.51 4.16 3.95
CA LYS A 24 4.16 3.16 4.97
C LYS A 24 3.33 2.01 4.41
N TYR A 25 2.31 2.32 3.60
CA TYR A 25 1.55 1.31 2.88
C TYR A 25 2.37 0.59 1.80
N ALA A 26 3.27 1.29 1.10
CA ALA A 26 4.16 0.68 0.11
C ALA A 26 5.15 -0.31 0.73
N GLU A 27 5.64 -0.04 1.94
CA GLU A 27 6.54 -0.96 2.66
C GLU A 27 5.85 -2.29 2.99
N ASP A 28 4.52 -2.30 3.21
CA ASP A 28 3.77 -3.56 3.36
C ASP A 28 3.69 -4.36 2.05
N VAL A 29 3.64 -3.69 0.89
CA VAL A 29 3.74 -4.37 -0.42
C VAL A 29 5.13 -4.99 -0.56
N LYS A 30 6.17 -4.22 -0.26
CA LYS A 30 7.57 -4.69 -0.31
C LYS A 30 7.83 -5.88 0.59
N LYS A 31 7.33 -5.87 1.84
CA LYS A 31 7.41 -7.03 2.76
C LYS A 31 6.80 -8.28 2.15
N ILE A 32 5.65 -8.17 1.49
CA ILE A 32 5.02 -9.31 0.80
C ILE A 32 5.93 -9.80 -0.35
N CYS A 33 6.53 -8.89 -1.12
CA CYS A 33 7.47 -9.26 -2.18
C CYS A 33 8.70 -9.97 -1.63
N ASP A 34 9.28 -9.47 -0.53
CA ASP A 34 10.44 -10.04 0.12
C ASP A 34 10.13 -11.43 0.72
N ASP A 35 8.94 -11.61 1.30
CA ASP A 35 8.46 -12.90 1.79
C ASP A 35 8.24 -13.93 0.67
N ILE A 36 7.80 -13.48 -0.51
CA ILE A 36 7.70 -14.35 -1.70
C ILE A 36 9.10 -14.73 -2.19
N LYS A 37 10.02 -13.77 -2.23
CA LYS A 37 11.40 -13.96 -2.66
C LYS A 37 12.18 -14.90 -1.74
N SER A 38 12.00 -14.79 -0.42
CA SER A 38 12.64 -15.67 0.57
C SER A 38 12.21 -17.13 0.43
N LYS A 39 11.02 -17.38 -0.11
CA LYS A 39 10.50 -18.72 -0.44
C LYS A 39 10.99 -19.24 -1.81
N GLY A 40 11.97 -18.58 -2.44
CA GLY A 40 12.50 -18.94 -3.75
C GLY A 40 11.54 -18.67 -4.92
N LYS A 41 10.45 -17.94 -4.69
CA LYS A 41 9.47 -17.56 -5.71
C LYS A 41 9.75 -16.15 -6.22
N LYS A 42 9.14 -15.78 -7.36
CA LYS A 42 9.26 -14.44 -7.94
C LYS A 42 7.88 -13.81 -8.11
N VAL A 43 7.78 -12.52 -7.80
CA VAL A 43 6.61 -11.70 -8.10
C VAL A 43 6.57 -11.44 -9.61
N ARG A 44 5.39 -11.60 -10.23
CA ARG A 44 5.21 -11.42 -11.67
C ARG A 44 4.56 -10.09 -12.02
N ALA A 45 3.61 -9.66 -11.21
CA ALA A 45 2.88 -8.42 -11.41
C ALA A 45 2.32 -7.93 -10.08
N PHE A 46 2.10 -6.62 -10.01
CA PHE A 46 1.29 -5.95 -9.02
C PHE A 46 0.19 -5.18 -9.76
N ILE A 47 -1.05 -5.28 -9.27
CA ILE A 47 -2.21 -4.61 -9.84
C ILE A 47 -3.02 -3.95 -8.74
N SER A 48 -3.45 -2.73 -8.99
CA SER A 48 -4.40 -1.99 -8.17
C SER A 48 -5.20 -1.04 -9.06
N GLU A 49 -6.46 -0.80 -8.72
CA GLU A 49 -7.22 0.31 -9.30
C GLU A 49 -6.50 1.64 -8.98
N SER A 50 -6.52 2.61 -9.90
CA SER A 50 -5.96 3.96 -9.69
C SER A 50 -6.75 4.77 -8.64
N LEU A 51 -8.04 4.44 -8.51
CA LEU A 51 -8.95 4.87 -7.45
C LEU A 51 -9.81 3.65 -7.14
N MET A 52 -9.83 3.20 -5.88
CA MET A 52 -10.53 1.98 -5.51
C MET A 52 -12.02 2.26 -5.39
N SER A 53 -12.82 1.76 -6.34
CA SER A 53 -14.25 2.09 -6.42
C SER A 53 -15.06 1.29 -5.40
N VAL A 54 -15.23 -0.03 -5.62
CA VAL A 54 -15.97 -0.92 -4.70
C VAL A 54 -15.30 -0.99 -3.32
N GLY A 55 -14.01 -0.69 -3.25
CA GLY A 55 -13.25 -0.56 -2.00
C GLY A 55 -13.68 0.61 -1.11
N GLY A 56 -14.52 1.53 -1.60
CA GLY A 56 -15.06 2.65 -0.81
C GLY A 56 -14.72 4.04 -1.35
N GLN A 57 -14.46 4.17 -2.66
CA GLN A 57 -14.02 5.41 -3.30
C GLN A 57 -12.72 5.95 -2.66
N ILE A 58 -11.71 5.10 -2.57
CA ILE A 58 -10.46 5.41 -1.87
C ILE A 58 -9.42 5.91 -2.86
N LEU A 59 -8.91 7.11 -2.57
CA LEU A 59 -7.69 7.65 -3.15
C LEU A 59 -6.51 7.23 -2.26
N PRO A 60 -5.54 6.45 -2.77
CA PRO A 60 -4.34 6.18 -2.00
C PRO A 60 -3.60 7.47 -1.64
N PRO A 61 -2.89 7.48 -0.50
CA PRO A 61 -2.13 8.65 -0.08
C PRO A 61 -1.02 9.01 -1.07
N ASP A 62 -0.58 10.25 -0.97
CA ASP A 62 0.57 10.76 -1.71
C ASP A 62 1.75 9.80 -1.62
N ASN A 63 2.51 9.73 -2.71
CA ASN A 63 3.67 8.85 -2.87
C ASN A 63 3.39 7.33 -2.84
N TYR A 64 2.16 6.83 -2.59
CA TYR A 64 1.90 5.38 -2.60
C TYR A 64 2.31 4.71 -3.92
N TYR A 65 1.72 5.13 -5.05
CA TYR A 65 2.01 4.52 -6.35
C TYR A 65 3.46 4.68 -6.80
N LYS A 66 4.10 5.81 -6.46
CA LYS A 66 5.52 6.03 -6.75
C LYS A 66 6.44 5.04 -6.03
N ASN A 67 6.02 4.51 -4.88
CA ASN A 67 6.82 3.59 -4.08
C ASN A 67 6.46 2.10 -4.29
N VAL A 68 5.24 1.78 -4.77
CA VAL A 68 4.85 0.38 -5.04
C VAL A 68 5.21 -0.13 -6.44
N TYR A 69 5.50 0.77 -7.38
CA TYR A 69 5.94 0.46 -8.75
C TYR A 69 7.42 0.80 -8.92
#